data_AF-A0A0C3GVD6-F1
#
_entry.id   AF-A0A0C3GVD6-F1
#
_cell.length_a   1.000
_cell.length_b   1.000
_cell.length_c   1.000
_cell.angle_alpha   90.00
_cell.angle_beta   90.00
_cell.angle_gamma   90.00
#
_symmetry.space_group_name_H-M   'P 1'
#
loop_
_entity.id
_entity.type
_entity.pdbx_description
1 polymer ?
#
loop_
_entity_poly.entity_id
_entity_poly.type
_entity_poly.pdbx_seq_one_letter_code
_entity_poly.pdbx_strand_id
1 'polypeptide(L)'
;MALSWLPINLGYEERELLDHFICTASSTLAVFEPNKNEFLSLLLRLALLDSSPSSMAVLQSALAVSSFHRHGLQADVFRFKARALRTLITSCNHCIESPTVVQHIAASMIMCHLEMLGMPNALSLWYCHLREARSLIDNAGVHSPNFRGEFSRLLDWVEYHTVMSRFSLRHWNINVEPIEEIGNSALVEPGKCYLRKVKVGSYCSHEILRYFHIMFEMIRKPTDSLCHSDEYENSLRCLENRITNIVPLAPEGISDTMSGSSTAWVATMELFKLAALIYFHRASRNFSGTSPRIAAMVERAYVLLDDLETFNPAFPLLIIGCESRTDELRIKILEHIERAMKTSSLRSLHELQNILQQIWVQDDLALDYELDYVNKLDAVLSSYQIIPCFV
;
A
#
# COMPACT_ATOMS: atom_id res chain seq x y z
N MET A 1 20.88 20.34 -1.22
CA MET A 1 20.86 21.76 -0.79
C MET A 1 21.31 21.73 0.66
N ALA A 2 22.48 22.26 1.02
CA ALA A 2 23.05 22.00 2.35
C ALA A 2 22.19 22.63 3.47
N LEU A 3 21.64 21.80 4.37
CA LEU A 3 20.88 22.21 5.54
C LEU A 3 21.80 22.94 6.55
N SER A 4 21.94 24.26 6.42
CA SER A 4 22.86 25.06 7.23
C SER A 4 22.42 25.24 8.68
N TRP A 5 21.15 24.96 9.01
CA TRP A 5 20.64 24.98 10.39
C TRP A 5 19.54 23.93 10.58
N LEU A 6 19.69 23.11 11.61
CA LEU A 6 18.69 22.12 12.04
C LEU A 6 18.36 22.38 13.51
N PRO A 7 17.08 22.31 13.90
CA PRO A 7 16.64 22.50 15.29
C PRO A 7 17.08 21.35 16.22
N ILE A 8 17.62 20.26 15.67
CA ILE A 8 18.10 19.08 16.38
C ILE A 8 19.59 18.88 16.10
N ASN A 9 20.37 18.56 17.14
CA ASN A 9 21.79 18.30 17.01
C ASN A 9 22.03 16.88 16.46
N LEU A 10 22.28 16.79 15.15
CA LEU A 10 22.61 15.54 14.46
C LEU A 10 24.11 15.41 14.21
N GLY A 11 24.62 14.19 14.39
CA GLY A 11 25.97 13.83 13.98
C GLY A 11 26.15 13.94 12.46
N TYR A 12 27.41 13.98 12.00
CA TYR A 12 27.73 14.15 10.58
C TYR A 12 27.06 13.09 9.69
N GLU A 13 27.16 11.82 10.06
CA GLU A 13 26.54 10.71 9.30
C GLU A 13 25.00 10.80 9.27
N GLU A 14 24.37 11.17 10.38
CA GLU A 14 22.90 11.33 10.45
C GLU A 14 22.44 12.51 9.57
N ARG A 15 23.23 13.58 9.46
CA ARG A 15 22.95 14.70 8.54
C ARG A 15 23.03 14.28 7.08
N GLU A 16 24.04 13.51 6.70
CA GLU A 16 24.14 12.99 5.33
C GLU A 16 22.96 12.06 5.00
N LEU A 17 22.56 11.20 5.93
CA LEU A 17 21.40 10.32 5.75
C LEU A 17 20.09 11.13 5.67
N LEU A 18 19.94 12.20 6.43
CA LEU A 18 18.79 13.09 6.34
C LEU A 18 18.74 13.83 5.00
N ASP A 19 19.88 14.33 4.49
CA ASP A 19 19.95 14.94 3.16
C ASP A 19 19.60 13.92 2.07
N HIS A 20 20.10 12.68 2.20
CA HIS A 20 19.74 11.57 1.32
C HIS A 20 18.24 11.22 1.38
N PHE A 21 17.61 11.29 2.56
CA PHE A 21 16.16 11.13 2.70
C PHE A 21 15.41 12.16 1.87
N ILE A 22 15.79 13.42 2.05
CA ILE A 22 15.12 14.58 1.44
C ILE A 22 15.27 14.54 -0.07
N CYS A 23 16.47 14.23 -0.57
CA CYS A 23 16.77 14.30 -2.00
C CYS A 23 16.44 13.02 -2.77
N THR A 24 16.40 11.85 -2.13
CA THR A 24 16.33 10.58 -2.86
C THR A 24 15.42 9.56 -2.18
N ALA A 25 15.70 9.15 -0.94
CA ALA A 25 15.03 7.97 -0.37
C ALA A 25 13.53 8.19 -0.14
N SER A 26 13.08 9.43 0.11
CA SER A 26 11.66 9.76 0.25
C SER A 26 10.82 9.48 -1.00
N SER A 27 11.44 9.47 -2.20
CA SER A 27 10.76 9.12 -3.45
C SER A 27 10.25 7.67 -3.47
N THR A 28 10.86 6.80 -2.65
CA THR A 28 10.42 5.41 -2.51
C THR A 28 9.16 5.24 -1.69
N LEU A 29 8.77 6.22 -0.87
CA LEU A 29 7.56 6.13 -0.06
C LEU A 29 6.36 5.93 -0.99
N ALA A 30 5.62 4.83 -0.80
CA ALA A 30 4.42 4.51 -1.56
C ALA A 30 3.26 5.42 -1.11
N VAL A 31 3.24 6.67 -1.58
CA VAL A 31 2.25 7.69 -1.17
C VAL A 31 1.23 7.89 -2.27
N PHE A 32 -0.04 7.97 -1.88
CA PHE A 32 -1.16 8.27 -2.79
C PHE A 32 -1.40 9.79 -2.86
N GLU A 33 -0.38 10.54 -3.26
CA GLU A 33 -0.40 12.01 -3.32
C GLU A 33 0.21 12.52 -4.63
N PRO A 34 -0.44 13.49 -5.31
CA PRO A 34 0.09 14.12 -6.50
C PRO A 34 1.28 15.02 -6.20
N ASN A 35 1.29 15.70 -5.05
CA ASN A 35 2.39 16.57 -4.62
C ASN A 35 3.25 15.90 -3.53
N LYS A 36 4.23 15.10 -3.96
CA LYS A 36 5.18 14.41 -3.07
C LYS A 36 6.02 15.39 -2.22
N ASN A 37 6.27 16.61 -2.70
CA ASN A 37 7.10 17.59 -2.00
C ASN A 37 6.41 18.12 -0.75
N GLU A 38 5.11 18.44 -0.84
CA GLU A 38 4.33 18.87 0.33
C GLU A 38 4.24 17.77 1.38
N PHE A 39 4.08 16.52 0.94
CA PHE A 39 4.06 15.37 1.83
C PHE A 39 5.40 15.18 2.55
N LEU A 40 6.52 15.25 1.82
CA LEU A 40 7.85 15.22 2.41
C LEU A 40 8.04 16.37 3.42
N SER A 41 7.60 17.57 3.07
CA SER A 41 7.69 18.75 3.94
C SER A 41 6.94 18.54 5.27
N LEU A 42 5.78 17.88 5.22
CA LEU A 42 5.05 17.47 6.43
C LEU A 42 5.86 16.48 7.28
N LEU A 43 6.44 15.43 6.68
CA LEU A 43 7.25 14.46 7.42
C LEU A 43 8.48 15.10 8.08
N LEU A 44 9.15 16.01 7.37
CA LEU A 44 10.30 16.74 7.91
C LEU A 44 9.91 17.64 9.07
N ARG A 45 8.78 18.35 8.96
CA ARG A 45 8.25 19.14 10.07
C ARG A 45 7.98 18.28 11.30
N LEU A 46 7.40 17.09 11.12
CA LEU A 46 7.12 16.17 12.23
C LEU A 46 8.39 15.59 12.86
N ALA A 47 9.43 15.33 12.05
CA ALA A 47 10.71 14.80 12.50
C ALA A 47 11.60 15.83 13.19
N LEU A 48 11.50 17.09 12.77
CA LEU A 48 12.35 18.20 13.21
C LEU A 48 11.62 19.20 14.12
N LEU A 49 10.41 18.86 14.59
CA LEU A 49 9.60 19.77 15.41
C LEU A 49 10.32 20.17 16.69
N ASP A 50 10.87 19.19 17.40
CA ASP A 50 11.55 19.35 18.69
C ASP A 50 12.44 18.12 19.00
N SER A 51 13.06 18.10 20.19
CA SER A 51 13.82 16.95 20.69
C SER A 51 12.97 15.95 21.47
N SER A 52 11.64 15.96 21.31
CA SER A 52 10.77 15.00 21.99
C SER A 52 11.01 13.58 21.49
N PRO A 53 10.69 12.55 22.29
CA PRO A 53 10.75 11.17 21.84
C PRO A 53 9.96 10.95 20.54
N SER A 54 8.78 11.58 20.41
CA SER A 54 7.91 11.45 19.24
C SER A 54 8.57 11.98 17.95
N SER A 55 9.14 13.19 17.96
CA SER A 55 9.92 13.73 16.84
C SER A 55 11.10 12.83 16.49
N MET A 56 11.80 12.35 17.52
CA MET A 56 12.93 11.45 17.35
C MET A 56 12.53 10.10 16.75
N ALA A 57 11.35 9.58 17.04
CA ALA A 57 10.87 8.34 16.41
C ALA A 57 10.72 8.52 14.89
N VAL A 58 10.11 9.61 14.44
CA VAL A 58 9.96 9.92 13.00
C VAL A 58 11.34 10.05 12.34
N LEU A 59 12.24 10.81 12.97
CA LEU A 59 13.58 11.02 12.45
C LEU A 59 14.38 9.72 12.33
N GLN A 60 14.39 8.89 13.39
CA GLN A 60 15.11 7.62 13.38
C GLN A 60 14.52 6.65 12.35
N SER A 61 13.19 6.64 12.15
CA SER A 61 12.57 5.86 11.07
C SER A 61 13.02 6.34 9.68
N ALA A 62 13.07 7.66 9.44
CA ALA A 62 13.52 8.23 8.16
C ALA A 62 15.02 7.94 7.89
N LEU A 63 15.86 8.00 8.93
CA LEU A 63 17.27 7.62 8.84
C LEU A 63 17.44 6.11 8.55
N ALA A 64 16.59 5.26 9.11
CA ALA A 64 16.58 3.83 8.81
C ALA A 64 16.27 3.56 7.33
N VAL A 65 15.23 4.20 6.78
CA VAL A 65 14.89 4.13 5.36
C VAL A 65 16.04 4.62 4.49
N SER A 66 16.66 5.74 4.85
CA SER A 66 17.76 6.34 4.09
C SER A 66 19.01 5.48 4.11
N SER A 67 19.36 4.93 5.26
CA SER A 67 20.48 4.01 5.41
C SER A 67 20.26 2.74 4.60
N PHE A 68 19.05 2.17 4.65
CA PHE A 68 18.70 0.99 3.87
C PHE A 68 18.75 1.27 2.36
N HIS A 69 18.17 2.39 1.92
CA HIS A 69 18.19 2.78 0.52
C HIS A 69 19.61 3.01 0.00
N ARG A 70 20.47 3.68 0.79
CA ARG A 70 21.82 4.07 0.34
C ARG A 70 22.82 2.92 0.40
N HIS A 71 22.73 2.08 1.44
CA HIS A 71 23.76 1.10 1.76
C HIS A 71 23.27 -0.35 1.83
N GLY A 72 21.97 -0.58 1.59
CA GLY A 72 21.33 -1.88 1.77
C GLY A 72 21.21 -2.26 3.25
N LEU A 73 21.07 -3.56 3.51
CA LEU A 73 20.86 -4.10 4.85
C LEU A 73 22.15 -4.06 5.68
N GLN A 74 22.32 -3.01 6.48
CA GLN A 74 23.48 -2.80 7.36
C GLN A 74 23.07 -2.72 8.84
N ALA A 75 24.04 -2.84 9.74
CA ALA A 75 23.84 -2.74 11.19
C ALA A 75 23.14 -1.44 11.61
N ASP A 76 23.42 -0.34 10.91
CA ASP A 76 22.81 0.96 11.18
C ASP A 76 21.30 0.99 10.94
N VAL A 77 20.81 0.28 9.91
CA VAL A 77 19.38 0.17 9.64
C VAL A 77 18.67 -0.42 10.86
N PHE A 78 19.21 -1.54 11.39
CA PHE A 78 18.67 -2.18 12.59
C PHE A 78 18.78 -1.29 13.83
N ARG A 79 19.88 -0.53 13.96
CA ARG A 79 20.09 0.40 15.07
C ARG A 79 19.05 1.52 15.06
N PHE A 80 18.84 2.18 13.92
CA PHE A 80 17.84 3.23 13.76
C PHE A 80 16.42 2.69 13.97
N LYS A 81 16.09 1.55 13.35
CA LYS A 81 14.82 0.82 13.53
C LYS A 81 14.55 0.53 15.02
N ALA A 82 15.53 -0.03 15.74
CA ALA A 82 15.40 -0.36 17.15
C ALA A 82 15.20 0.88 18.04
N ARG A 83 15.89 1.99 17.74
CA ARG A 83 15.68 3.27 18.45
C ARG A 83 14.26 3.80 18.24
N ALA A 84 13.79 3.83 16.99
CA ALA A 84 12.42 4.25 16.68
C ALA A 84 11.38 3.38 17.42
N LEU A 85 11.52 2.05 17.34
CA LEU A 85 10.62 1.10 18.02
C LEU A 85 10.60 1.27 19.52
N ARG A 86 11.76 1.41 20.18
CA ARG A 86 11.81 1.63 21.63
C ARG A 86 11.05 2.89 22.01
N THR A 87 11.17 3.95 21.23
CA THR A 87 10.44 5.18 21.50
C THR A 87 8.94 4.99 21.34
N LEU A 88 8.49 4.38 20.23
CA LEU A 88 7.08 4.07 19.98
C LEU A 88 6.47 3.20 21.09
N ILE A 89 7.20 2.18 21.57
CA ILE A 89 6.74 1.30 22.64
C ILE A 89 6.67 2.06 23.98
N THR A 90 7.69 2.87 24.28
CA THR A 90 7.77 3.56 25.58
C THR A 90 6.68 4.61 25.72
N SER A 91 6.36 5.33 24.65
CA SER A 91 5.30 6.33 24.64
C SER A 91 3.88 5.73 24.73
N CYS A 92 3.67 4.51 24.23
CA CYS A 92 2.40 3.79 24.38
C CYS A 92 2.04 3.42 25.84
N ASN A 93 3.01 3.45 26.77
CA ASN A 93 2.76 3.18 28.20
C ASN A 93 2.10 4.36 28.94
N HIS A 94 1.97 5.51 28.30
CA HIS A 94 1.33 6.71 28.85
C HIS A 94 0.22 7.17 27.90
N CYS A 95 -0.80 7.88 28.41
CA CYS A 95 -1.80 8.49 27.52
C CYS A 95 -1.08 9.44 26.57
N ILE A 96 -1.00 9.06 25.29
CA ILE A 96 -0.34 9.83 24.25
C ILE A 96 -1.13 11.14 24.06
N GLU A 97 -0.50 12.29 24.31
CA GLU A 97 -1.12 13.59 24.06
C GLU A 97 -1.40 13.77 22.57
N SER A 98 -2.53 14.37 22.20
CA SER A 98 -2.98 14.56 20.80
C SER A 98 -1.89 14.99 19.79
N PRO A 99 -1.03 16.00 20.05
CA PRO A 99 0.04 16.38 19.10
C PRO A 99 1.11 15.31 18.90
N THR A 100 1.37 14.48 19.92
CA THR A 100 2.34 13.39 19.82
C THR A 100 1.82 12.22 18.98
N VAL A 101 0.50 12.03 18.87
CA VAL A 101 -0.10 10.92 18.08
C VAL A 101 0.28 11.02 16.60
N VAL A 102 0.30 12.23 16.02
CA VAL A 102 0.63 12.44 14.59
C VAL A 102 2.01 11.90 14.26
N GLN A 103 2.99 12.17 15.12
CA GLN A 103 4.37 11.73 14.94
C GLN A 103 4.47 10.21 15.09
N HIS A 104 3.71 9.60 16.01
CA HIS A 104 3.63 8.14 16.12
C HIS A 104 3.03 7.50 14.85
N ILE A 105 1.99 8.09 14.27
CA ILE A 105 1.40 7.65 13.00
C ILE A 105 2.46 7.74 11.89
N ALA A 106 3.12 8.88 11.74
CA ALA A 106 4.15 9.08 10.72
C ALA A 106 5.33 8.12 10.87
N ALA A 107 5.86 7.96 12.09
CA ALA A 107 6.94 7.03 12.38
C ALA A 107 6.52 5.58 12.10
N SER A 108 5.29 5.19 12.44
CA SER A 108 4.74 3.87 12.15
C SER A 108 4.61 3.63 10.65
N MET A 109 4.17 4.62 9.87
CA MET A 109 4.07 4.49 8.41
C MET A 109 5.44 4.45 7.71
N ILE A 110 6.43 5.23 8.17
CA ILE A 110 7.80 5.13 7.65
C ILE A 110 8.40 3.76 7.98
N MET A 111 8.13 3.22 9.18
CA MET A 111 8.53 1.86 9.56
C MET A 111 7.82 0.79 8.73
N CYS A 112 6.51 0.94 8.48
CA CYS A 112 5.76 0.10 7.55
C CYS A 112 6.48 0.04 6.19
N HIS A 113 6.86 1.21 5.66
CA HIS A 113 7.62 1.32 4.41
C HIS A 113 8.98 0.64 4.46
N LEU A 114 9.74 0.84 5.54
CA LEU A 114 11.02 0.16 5.71
C LEU A 114 10.89 -1.36 5.60
N GLU A 115 9.86 -1.96 6.21
CA GLU A 115 9.63 -3.40 6.11
C GLU A 115 9.29 -3.83 4.66
N MET A 116 8.55 -3.00 3.92
CA MET A 116 8.22 -3.24 2.50
C MET A 116 9.43 -3.13 1.56
N LEU A 117 10.49 -2.42 1.95
CA LEU A 117 11.75 -2.36 1.19
C LEU A 117 12.54 -3.68 1.22
N GLY A 118 12.11 -4.65 2.03
CA GLY A 118 12.66 -6.00 2.01
C GLY A 118 13.53 -6.38 3.19
N MET A 119 13.24 -5.81 4.35
CA MET A 119 13.79 -6.28 5.61
C MET A 119 13.51 -7.78 5.80
N PRO A 120 14.50 -8.58 6.23
CA PRO A 120 14.31 -9.99 6.52
C PRO A 120 13.45 -10.13 7.78
N ASN A 121 12.24 -10.67 7.62
CA ASN A 121 11.32 -10.90 8.72
C ASN A 121 10.64 -12.26 8.53
N ALA A 122 10.31 -12.94 9.63
CA ALA A 122 9.47 -14.15 9.59
C ALA A 122 7.96 -13.83 9.59
N LEU A 123 7.61 -12.56 9.84
CA LEU A 123 6.24 -12.07 10.01
C LEU A 123 6.01 -10.85 9.11
N SER A 124 4.74 -10.59 8.79
CA SER A 124 4.28 -9.41 8.05
C SER A 124 4.34 -8.13 8.89
N LEU A 125 5.53 -7.71 9.31
CA LEU A 125 5.72 -6.55 10.19
C LEU A 125 5.25 -5.23 9.56
N TRP A 126 5.29 -5.11 8.24
CA TRP A 126 4.71 -3.96 7.52
C TRP A 126 3.24 -3.78 7.90
N TYR A 127 2.47 -4.87 7.91
CA TYR A 127 1.05 -4.85 8.23
C TYR A 127 0.81 -4.58 9.72
N CYS A 128 1.69 -5.05 10.61
CA CYS A 128 1.63 -4.70 12.03
C CYS A 128 1.78 -3.18 12.25
N HIS A 129 2.75 -2.55 11.57
CA HIS A 129 2.96 -1.11 11.62
C HIS A 129 1.78 -0.31 11.05
N LEU A 130 1.22 -0.76 9.93
CA LEU A 130 0.01 -0.17 9.35
C LEU A 130 -1.18 -0.24 10.32
N ARG A 131 -1.40 -1.41 10.95
CA ARG A 131 -2.47 -1.58 11.93
C ARG A 131 -2.28 -0.69 13.15
N GLU A 132 -1.04 -0.51 13.61
CA GLU A 132 -0.73 0.41 14.70
C GLU A 132 -1.09 1.86 14.34
N ALA A 133 -0.63 2.33 13.17
CA ALA A 133 -0.98 3.65 12.66
C ALA A 133 -2.49 3.84 12.58
N ARG A 134 -3.24 2.83 12.12
CA ARG A 134 -4.70 2.87 12.08
C ARG A 134 -5.33 2.91 13.48
N SER A 135 -4.85 2.09 14.40
CA SER A 135 -5.35 2.06 15.78
C SER A 135 -5.14 3.40 16.47
N LEU A 136 -4.02 4.08 16.22
CA LEU A 136 -3.76 5.42 16.76
C LEU A 136 -4.77 6.45 16.25
N ILE A 137 -5.12 6.41 14.96
CA ILE A 137 -6.16 7.28 14.37
C ILE A 137 -7.51 7.03 15.05
N ASP A 138 -7.92 5.77 15.17
CA ASP A 138 -9.22 5.38 15.72
C ASP A 138 -9.33 5.76 17.21
N ASN A 139 -8.25 5.61 17.98
CA ASN A 139 -8.22 5.87 19.42
C ASN A 139 -8.11 7.36 19.77
N ALA A 140 -7.40 8.15 18.96
CA ALA A 140 -7.11 9.54 19.28
C ALA A 140 -8.23 10.53 18.92
N GLY A 141 -9.37 10.05 18.38
CA GLY A 141 -10.46 10.95 17.98
C GLY A 141 -10.01 12.00 16.94
N VAL A 142 -8.98 11.65 16.16
CA VAL A 142 -8.27 12.44 15.14
C VAL A 142 -9.19 13.01 14.05
N HIS A 143 -10.46 12.63 14.08
CA HIS A 143 -11.53 13.14 13.22
C HIS A 143 -11.93 14.59 13.48
N SER A 144 -11.28 15.32 14.41
CA SER A 144 -11.54 16.77 14.54
C SER A 144 -11.24 17.48 13.20
N PRO A 145 -12.10 18.41 12.74
CA PRO A 145 -11.92 19.08 11.45
C PRO A 145 -10.55 19.76 11.32
N ASN A 146 -10.04 20.32 12.43
CA ASN A 146 -8.74 21.00 12.47
C ASN A 146 -7.57 20.03 12.28
N PHE A 147 -7.63 18.85 12.91
CA PHE A 147 -6.61 17.81 12.75
C PHE A 147 -6.61 17.26 11.32
N ARG A 148 -7.79 16.95 10.78
CA ARG A 148 -7.92 16.48 9.39
C ARG A 148 -7.41 17.54 8.39
N GLY A 149 -7.53 18.83 8.68
CA GLY A 149 -7.02 19.89 7.82
C GLY A 149 -5.50 19.85 7.65
N GLU A 150 -4.75 19.94 8.75
CA GLU A 150 -3.28 20.00 8.70
C GLU A 150 -2.63 18.67 8.30
N PHE A 151 -3.22 17.55 8.72
CA PHE A 151 -2.63 16.22 8.57
C PHE A 151 -3.36 15.31 7.58
N SER A 152 -4.24 15.85 6.73
CA SER A 152 -5.02 15.10 5.72
C SER A 152 -4.15 14.11 4.96
N ARG A 153 -3.02 14.57 4.42
CA ARG A 153 -2.11 13.76 3.60
C ARG A 153 -1.54 12.55 4.34
N LEU A 154 -1.26 12.71 5.64
CA LEU A 154 -0.79 11.59 6.47
C LEU A 154 -1.92 10.58 6.69
N LEU A 155 -3.15 11.05 6.91
CA LEU A 155 -4.32 10.19 7.05
C LEU A 155 -4.64 9.47 5.73
N ASP A 156 -4.49 10.16 4.60
CA ASP A 156 -4.70 9.61 3.26
C ASP A 156 -3.64 8.57 2.92
N TRP A 157 -2.40 8.76 3.39
CA TRP A 157 -1.36 7.75 3.30
C TRP A 157 -1.72 6.48 4.08
N VAL A 158 -2.16 6.60 5.34
CA VAL A 158 -2.61 5.45 6.13
C VAL A 158 -3.82 4.77 5.49
N GLU A 159 -4.77 5.55 4.99
CA GLU A 159 -5.99 5.05 4.35
C GLU A 159 -5.67 4.28 3.07
N TYR A 160 -4.80 4.81 2.21
CA TYR A 160 -4.35 4.12 1.01
C TYR A 160 -3.80 2.73 1.34
N HIS A 161 -2.84 2.66 2.26
CA HIS A 161 -2.24 1.40 2.69
C HIS A 161 -3.27 0.45 3.31
N THR A 162 -4.18 0.99 4.14
CA THR A 162 -5.25 0.21 4.76
C THR A 162 -6.18 -0.40 3.73
N VAL A 163 -6.63 0.38 2.74
CA VAL A 163 -7.51 -0.09 1.67
C VAL A 163 -6.82 -1.15 0.82
N MET A 164 -5.59 -0.90 0.38
CA MET A 164 -4.86 -1.85 -0.48
C MET A 164 -4.47 -3.14 0.26
N SER A 165 -4.18 -3.07 1.56
CA SER A 165 -3.90 -4.27 2.36
C SER A 165 -5.06 -5.27 2.39
N ARG A 166 -6.31 -4.81 2.19
CA ARG A 166 -7.48 -5.70 2.13
C ARG A 166 -7.43 -6.64 0.94
N PHE A 167 -6.87 -6.20 -0.18
CA PHE A 167 -6.63 -7.07 -1.33
C PHE A 167 -5.68 -8.21 -0.94
N SER A 168 -4.54 -7.87 -0.33
CA SER A 168 -3.57 -8.86 0.15
C SER A 168 -4.21 -9.85 1.13
N LEU A 169 -4.91 -9.36 2.15
CA LEU A 169 -5.54 -10.20 3.18
C LEU A 169 -6.66 -11.08 2.64
N ARG A 170 -7.37 -10.63 1.60
CA ARG A 170 -8.44 -11.40 0.98
C ARG A 170 -7.90 -12.68 0.33
N HIS A 171 -6.79 -12.55 -0.39
CA HIS A 171 -6.22 -13.63 -1.20
C HIS A 171 -5.13 -14.42 -0.49
N TRP A 172 -4.52 -13.83 0.54
CA TRP A 172 -3.54 -14.50 1.39
C TRP A 172 -4.26 -15.22 2.53
N ASN A 173 -4.66 -16.47 2.28
CA ASN A 173 -5.22 -17.36 3.29
C ASN A 173 -4.23 -18.50 3.55
N ILE A 174 -3.34 -18.35 4.54
CA ILE A 174 -2.58 -19.51 5.00
C ILE A 174 -3.58 -20.50 5.58
N ASN A 175 -3.74 -21.65 4.92
CA ASN A 175 -4.42 -22.82 5.45
C ASN A 175 -3.64 -23.35 6.66
N VAL A 176 -3.70 -22.65 7.79
CA VAL A 176 -3.34 -23.23 9.08
C VAL A 176 -4.56 -24.02 9.50
N GLU A 177 -4.52 -25.34 9.38
CA GLU A 177 -5.46 -26.19 10.09
C GLU A 177 -5.42 -25.79 11.57
N PRO A 178 -6.56 -25.48 12.21
CA PRO A 178 -6.57 -25.10 13.60
C PRO A 178 -6.14 -26.32 14.43
N ILE A 179 -4.89 -26.35 14.87
CA ILE A 179 -4.42 -27.30 15.85
C ILE A 179 -5.18 -27.00 17.16
N GLU A 180 -5.93 -27.98 17.65
CA GLU A 180 -6.58 -27.92 18.97
C GLU A 180 -5.48 -27.84 20.04
N GLU A 181 -5.19 -26.64 20.54
CA GLU A 181 -4.26 -26.46 21.66
C GLU A 181 -4.98 -26.63 23.01
N ILE A 182 -4.67 -27.78 23.63
CA ILE A 182 -4.78 -27.99 25.07
C ILE A 182 -3.62 -27.23 25.76
N GLY A 183 -3.95 -26.33 26.69
CA GLY A 183 -3.11 -26.10 27.87
C GLY A 183 -2.45 -24.73 28.05
N ASN A 184 -2.80 -24.09 29.17
CA ASN A 184 -2.26 -22.83 29.70
C ASN A 184 -0.73 -22.82 29.87
N SER A 185 -0.07 -21.75 29.40
CA SER A 185 1.07 -21.11 30.08
C SER A 185 1.39 -19.76 29.41
N ALA A 186 1.69 -18.75 30.24
CA ALA A 186 2.13 -17.43 29.79
C ALA A 186 3.60 -17.50 29.33
N LEU A 187 3.81 -17.32 28.03
CA LEU A 187 5.06 -16.86 27.42
C LEU A 187 4.67 -16.00 26.21
N VAL A 188 5.37 -14.89 25.99
CA VAL A 188 5.09 -13.97 24.87
C VAL A 188 5.36 -14.70 23.56
N GLU A 189 4.29 -15.21 22.93
CA GLU A 189 4.32 -15.86 21.63
C GLU A 189 4.27 -14.84 20.47
N PRO A 190 5.24 -14.86 19.55
CA PRO A 190 5.16 -14.10 18.30
C PRO A 190 4.27 -14.86 17.31
N GLY A 191 2.95 -14.79 17.47
CA GLY A 191 2.03 -15.56 16.60
C GLY A 191 0.58 -15.09 16.54
N LYS A 192 0.23 -14.00 17.23
CA LYS A 192 -1.17 -13.61 17.40
C LYS A 192 -1.43 -12.20 16.89
N CYS A 193 -1.23 -12.02 15.58
CA CYS A 193 -1.76 -10.88 14.85
C CYS A 193 -3.26 -11.14 14.58
N TYR A 194 -4.07 -11.22 15.65
CA TYR A 194 -5.49 -11.50 15.53
C TYR A 194 -6.16 -10.45 14.62
N LEU A 195 -6.80 -10.95 13.56
CA LEU A 195 -7.81 -10.25 12.75
C LEU A 195 -8.94 -9.78 13.66
N ARG A 196 -8.74 -8.64 14.33
CA ARG A 196 -9.81 -7.95 15.04
C ARG A 196 -10.64 -7.20 13.99
N LYS A 197 -11.94 -7.47 13.97
CA LYS A 197 -12.96 -6.79 13.14
C LYS A 197 -12.63 -5.29 13.05
N VAL A 198 -12.18 -4.87 11.87
CA VAL A 198 -12.04 -3.45 11.53
C VAL A 198 -13.44 -2.86 11.63
N LYS A 199 -13.65 -1.95 12.59
CA LYS A 199 -14.87 -1.15 12.64
C LYS A 199 -14.96 -0.39 11.32
N VAL A 200 -16.02 -0.65 10.56
CA VAL A 200 -16.35 0.08 9.34
C VAL A 200 -16.78 1.49 9.73
N GLY A 201 -15.82 2.39 9.82
CA GLY A 201 -16.02 3.82 9.64
C GLY A 201 -15.32 4.19 8.33
N SER A 202 -16.11 4.43 7.27
CA SER A 202 -15.58 4.83 5.97
C SER A 202 -15.16 6.30 6.03
N TYR A 203 -13.85 6.55 6.05
CA TYR A 203 -13.23 7.89 6.21
C TYR A 203 -12.37 8.28 4.99
N CYS A 204 -12.54 7.61 3.84
CA CYS A 204 -11.72 7.86 2.65
C CYS A 204 -12.01 9.26 2.09
N SER A 205 -10.99 10.12 2.01
CA SER A 205 -11.04 11.42 1.33
C SER A 205 -11.14 11.26 -0.19
N HIS A 206 -10.46 10.26 -0.74
CA HIS A 206 -10.42 10.00 -2.17
C HIS A 206 -11.51 9.02 -2.61
N GLU A 207 -12.32 9.42 -3.60
CA GLU A 207 -13.48 8.64 -4.04
C GLU A 207 -13.09 7.24 -4.52
N ILE A 208 -11.97 7.13 -5.24
CA ILE A 208 -11.50 5.83 -5.74
C ILE A 208 -11.18 4.86 -4.61
N LEU A 209 -10.50 5.31 -3.55
CA LEU A 209 -10.14 4.49 -2.39
C LEU A 209 -11.39 4.07 -1.61
N ARG A 210 -12.39 4.95 -1.53
CA ARG A 210 -13.71 4.61 -0.98
C ARG A 210 -14.34 3.45 -1.73
N TYR A 211 -14.30 3.47 -3.06
CA TYR A 211 -14.89 2.39 -3.85
C TYR A 211 -14.05 1.12 -3.85
N PHE A 212 -12.72 1.21 -3.77
CA PHE A 212 -11.87 0.05 -3.50
C PHE A 212 -12.23 -0.62 -2.18
N HIS A 213 -12.38 0.15 -1.11
CA HIS A 213 -12.81 -0.35 0.19
C HIS A 213 -14.16 -1.09 0.08
N ILE A 214 -15.17 -0.44 -0.51
CA ILE A 214 -16.50 -1.04 -0.70
C ILE A 214 -16.41 -2.30 -1.56
N MET A 215 -15.61 -2.28 -2.63
CA MET A 215 -15.40 -3.42 -3.52
C MET A 215 -14.81 -4.62 -2.78
N PHE A 216 -13.73 -4.44 -2.02
CA PHE A 216 -13.09 -5.54 -1.30
C PHE A 216 -13.99 -6.15 -0.23
N GLU A 217 -14.86 -5.36 0.40
CA GLU A 217 -15.87 -5.84 1.36
C GLU A 217 -17.08 -6.50 0.71
N MET A 218 -17.52 -5.99 -0.45
CA MET A 218 -18.75 -6.43 -1.12
C MET A 218 -18.55 -7.76 -1.84
N ILE A 219 -17.38 -8.03 -2.42
CA ILE A 219 -17.16 -9.27 -3.18
C ILE A 219 -17.23 -10.46 -2.23
N ARG A 220 -18.26 -11.31 -2.40
CA ARG A 220 -18.47 -12.51 -1.59
C ARG A 220 -17.74 -13.70 -2.20
N LYS A 221 -17.51 -14.74 -1.41
CA LYS A 221 -17.04 -16.02 -1.95
C LYS A 221 -18.20 -16.70 -2.69
N PRO A 222 -17.97 -17.43 -3.79
CA PRO A 222 -19.03 -18.14 -4.51
C PRO A 222 -19.81 -19.14 -3.64
N THR A 223 -19.19 -19.63 -2.55
CA THR A 223 -19.82 -20.53 -1.59
C THR A 223 -20.85 -19.86 -0.67
N ASP A 224 -20.98 -18.54 -0.69
CA ASP A 224 -21.96 -17.80 0.11
C ASP A 224 -23.35 -17.85 -0.55
N SER A 225 -24.35 -18.33 0.17
CA SER A 225 -25.73 -18.48 -0.32
C SER A 225 -26.35 -17.15 -0.77
N LEU A 226 -25.88 -16.02 -0.23
CA LEU A 226 -26.35 -14.68 -0.59
C LEU A 226 -25.71 -14.14 -1.87
N CYS A 227 -24.67 -14.79 -2.41
CA CYS A 227 -23.99 -14.41 -3.65
C CYS A 227 -24.89 -14.50 -4.89
N HIS A 228 -26.04 -15.17 -4.80
CA HIS A 228 -27.01 -15.33 -5.88
C HIS A 228 -28.29 -14.51 -5.69
N SER A 229 -28.34 -13.62 -4.68
CA SER A 229 -29.53 -12.79 -4.44
C SER A 229 -29.63 -11.61 -5.41
N ASP A 230 -30.85 -11.23 -5.78
CA ASP A 230 -31.10 -10.05 -6.63
C ASP A 230 -30.59 -8.75 -5.97
N GLU A 231 -30.65 -8.67 -4.63
CA GLU A 231 -30.10 -7.56 -3.85
C GLU A 231 -28.58 -7.44 -4.03
N TYR A 232 -27.89 -8.58 -4.06
CA TYR A 232 -26.44 -8.62 -4.29
C TYR A 232 -26.10 -8.15 -5.70
N GLU A 233 -26.76 -8.69 -6.74
CA GLU A 233 -26.51 -8.27 -8.13
C GLU A 233 -26.84 -6.79 -8.36
N ASN A 234 -27.92 -6.28 -7.75
CA ASN A 234 -28.25 -4.85 -7.81
C ASN A 234 -27.19 -3.98 -7.11
N SER A 235 -26.62 -4.46 -5.99
CA SER A 235 -25.53 -3.78 -5.29
C SER A 235 -24.26 -3.76 -6.14
N LEU A 236 -23.93 -4.87 -6.82
CA LEU A 236 -22.81 -4.97 -7.75
C LEU A 236 -22.97 -3.97 -8.91
N ARG A 237 -24.14 -3.94 -9.56
CA ARG A 237 -24.42 -3.00 -10.66
C ARG A 237 -24.32 -1.53 -10.21
N CYS A 238 -24.81 -1.22 -9.01
CA CYS A 238 -24.68 0.11 -8.43
C CYS A 238 -23.21 0.51 -8.21
N LEU A 239 -22.40 -0.40 -7.68
CA LEU A 239 -20.97 -0.15 -7.45
C LEU A 239 -20.21 0.01 -8.78
N GLU A 240 -20.48 -0.85 -9.75
CA GLU A 240 -19.89 -0.78 -11.10
C GLU A 240 -20.14 0.58 -11.76
N ASN A 241 -21.39 1.05 -11.73
CA ASN A 241 -21.77 2.36 -12.28
C ASN A 241 -21.05 3.50 -11.55
N ARG A 242 -20.93 3.40 -10.22
CA ARG A 242 -20.22 4.41 -9.41
C ARG A 242 -18.75 4.48 -9.76
N ILE A 243 -18.06 3.34 -9.88
CA ILE A 243 -16.64 3.30 -10.26
C ILE A 243 -16.46 3.82 -11.70
N THR A 244 -17.35 3.41 -12.61
CA THR A 244 -17.30 3.83 -14.03
C THR A 244 -17.44 5.35 -14.19
N ASN A 245 -18.28 5.97 -13.37
CA ASN A 245 -18.57 7.40 -13.43
C ASN A 245 -17.58 8.28 -12.65
N ILE A 246 -16.56 7.70 -12.00
CA ILE A 246 -15.46 8.52 -11.44
C ILE A 246 -14.80 9.28 -12.59
N VAL A 247 -14.68 10.59 -12.43
CA VAL A 247 -13.90 11.44 -13.33
C VAL A 247 -12.58 11.74 -12.64
N PRO A 248 -11.46 11.19 -13.12
CA PRO A 248 -10.14 11.58 -12.64
C PRO A 248 -9.87 13.03 -12.92
N LEU A 249 -9.78 13.82 -11.85
CA LEU A 249 -9.47 15.23 -11.91
C LEU A 249 -8.07 15.47 -11.37
N ALA A 250 -7.39 16.43 -11.97
CA ALA A 250 -6.21 16.99 -11.39
C ALA A 250 -6.57 17.76 -10.10
N PRO A 251 -5.75 17.71 -9.05
CA PRO A 251 -5.96 18.51 -7.84
C PRO A 251 -5.93 20.00 -8.16
N GLU A 252 -6.84 20.75 -7.53
CA GLU A 252 -6.82 22.22 -7.57
C GLU A 252 -5.54 22.73 -6.87
N GLY A 253 -4.75 23.57 -7.56
CA GLY A 253 -3.55 24.20 -7.00
C GLY A 253 -2.20 23.80 -7.60
N ILE A 254 -2.17 22.86 -8.56
CA ILE A 254 -0.97 22.62 -9.38
C ILE A 254 -0.86 23.76 -10.41
N SER A 255 0.07 24.71 -10.21
CA SER A 255 0.29 25.83 -11.13
C SER A 255 0.57 25.36 -12.57
N ASP A 256 0.16 26.13 -13.57
CA ASP A 256 0.32 25.84 -15.02
C ASP A 256 1.75 25.46 -15.46
N THR A 257 2.78 25.80 -14.67
CA THR A 257 4.18 25.39 -14.88
C THR A 257 4.44 23.88 -14.65
N MET A 258 3.47 23.13 -14.09
CA MET A 258 3.56 21.70 -13.73
C MET A 258 2.54 20.83 -14.49
N SER A 259 2.20 21.22 -15.73
CA SER A 259 1.19 20.53 -16.56
C SER A 259 1.44 19.02 -16.71
N GLY A 260 2.70 18.58 -16.81
CA GLY A 260 3.05 17.15 -16.91
C GLY A 260 2.69 16.34 -15.66
N SER A 261 2.85 16.90 -14.45
CA SER A 261 2.51 16.21 -13.19
C SER A 261 0.99 16.02 -13.04
N SER A 262 0.21 16.98 -13.53
CA SER A 262 -1.25 16.93 -13.53
C SER A 262 -1.77 15.83 -14.46
N THR A 263 -1.25 15.75 -15.69
CA THR A 263 -1.60 14.68 -16.65
C THR A 263 -1.20 13.30 -16.14
N ALA A 264 0.00 13.16 -15.57
CA ALA A 264 0.46 11.89 -15.00
C ALA A 264 -0.42 11.40 -13.84
N TRP A 265 -0.90 12.32 -12.99
CA TRP A 265 -1.85 11.98 -11.93
C TRP A 265 -3.19 11.49 -12.48
N VAL A 266 -3.75 12.17 -13.47
CA VAL A 266 -5.00 11.77 -14.13
C VAL A 266 -4.86 10.37 -14.75
N ALA A 267 -3.75 10.10 -15.45
CA ALA A 267 -3.45 8.77 -16.00
C ALA A 267 -3.30 7.71 -14.91
N THR A 268 -2.62 8.03 -13.80
CA THR A 268 -2.49 7.15 -12.63
C THR A 268 -3.87 6.78 -12.06
N MET A 269 -4.75 7.76 -11.87
CA MET A 269 -6.11 7.54 -11.36
C MET A 269 -6.97 6.72 -12.34
N GLU A 270 -6.85 6.95 -13.65
CA GLU A 270 -7.50 6.12 -14.66
C GLU A 270 -6.98 4.67 -14.60
N LEU A 271 -5.69 4.43 -14.39
CA LEU A 271 -5.13 3.08 -14.23
C LEU A 271 -5.70 2.37 -12.99
N PHE A 272 -5.79 3.06 -11.84
CA PHE A 272 -6.46 2.51 -10.66
C PHE A 272 -7.94 2.17 -10.95
N LYS A 273 -8.64 3.03 -11.69
CA LYS A 273 -10.05 2.82 -12.04
C LYS A 273 -10.22 1.61 -12.96
N LEU A 274 -9.38 1.47 -13.98
CA LEU A 274 -9.37 0.33 -14.89
C LEU A 274 -9.08 -0.97 -14.13
N ALA A 275 -8.05 -0.97 -13.28
CA ALA A 275 -7.72 -2.13 -12.45
C ALA A 275 -8.86 -2.49 -11.49
N ALA A 276 -9.51 -1.52 -10.86
CA ALA A 276 -10.68 -1.76 -10.03
C ALA A 276 -11.80 -2.45 -10.81
N LEU A 277 -12.14 -1.95 -12.00
CA LEU A 277 -13.20 -2.52 -12.84
C LEU A 277 -12.84 -3.92 -13.34
N ILE A 278 -11.61 -4.14 -13.81
CA ILE A 278 -11.14 -5.46 -14.26
C ILE A 278 -11.27 -6.47 -13.12
N TYR A 279 -10.67 -6.17 -11.96
CA TYR A 279 -10.73 -7.03 -10.79
C TYR A 279 -12.19 -7.25 -10.34
N PHE A 280 -13.01 -6.19 -10.30
CA PHE A 280 -14.42 -6.27 -9.95
C PHE A 280 -15.18 -7.23 -10.88
N HIS A 281 -15.02 -7.11 -12.19
CA HIS A 281 -15.68 -7.99 -13.16
C HIS A 281 -15.27 -9.45 -13.00
N ARG A 282 -13.98 -9.69 -12.75
CA ARG A 282 -13.43 -11.04 -12.54
C ARG A 282 -13.92 -11.66 -11.25
N ALA A 283 -13.80 -10.92 -10.15
CA ALA A 283 -13.97 -11.46 -8.81
C ALA A 283 -15.44 -11.47 -8.32
N SER A 284 -16.28 -10.52 -8.73
CA SER A 284 -17.69 -10.48 -8.28
C SER A 284 -18.61 -11.47 -8.99
N ARG A 285 -18.28 -11.82 -10.24
CA ARG A 285 -19.11 -12.68 -11.10
C ARG A 285 -18.46 -14.04 -11.38
N ASN A 286 -17.36 -14.34 -10.71
CA ASN A 286 -16.60 -15.58 -10.85
C ASN A 286 -16.27 -15.90 -12.32
N PHE A 287 -15.82 -14.88 -13.06
CA PHE A 287 -15.69 -14.94 -14.52
C PHE A 287 -14.23 -15.06 -14.96
N SER A 288 -13.87 -16.18 -15.58
CA SER A 288 -12.50 -16.47 -16.04
C SER A 288 -12.26 -16.28 -17.55
N GLY A 289 -13.32 -16.06 -18.32
CA GLY A 289 -13.24 -16.09 -19.78
C GLY A 289 -12.79 -14.83 -20.48
N THR A 290 -12.76 -14.90 -21.82
CA THR A 290 -12.53 -13.72 -22.65
C THR A 290 -13.74 -12.78 -22.56
N SER A 291 -13.50 -11.50 -22.33
CA SER A 291 -14.53 -10.46 -22.37
C SER A 291 -14.04 -9.30 -23.23
N PRO A 292 -14.77 -8.91 -24.29
CA PRO A 292 -14.41 -7.75 -25.11
C PRO A 292 -14.29 -6.47 -24.28
N ARG A 293 -15.11 -6.34 -23.23
CA ARG A 293 -15.08 -5.20 -22.31
C ARG A 293 -13.78 -5.19 -21.49
N ILE A 294 -13.36 -6.34 -20.97
CA ILE A 294 -12.09 -6.45 -20.23
C ILE A 294 -10.91 -6.19 -21.18
N ALA A 295 -10.93 -6.76 -22.39
CA ALA A 295 -9.90 -6.54 -23.39
C ALA A 295 -9.72 -5.05 -23.72
N ALA A 296 -10.82 -4.31 -23.93
CA ALA A 296 -10.76 -2.86 -24.18
C ALA A 296 -10.21 -2.07 -22.99
N MET A 297 -10.52 -2.48 -21.75
CA MET A 297 -9.94 -1.86 -20.55
C MET A 297 -8.43 -2.12 -20.44
N VAL A 298 -7.98 -3.33 -20.76
CA VAL A 298 -6.56 -3.71 -20.75
C VAL A 298 -5.79 -2.98 -21.82
N GLU A 299 -6.31 -2.90 -23.05
CA GLU A 299 -5.70 -2.13 -24.14
C GLU A 299 -5.52 -0.66 -23.74
N ARG A 300 -6.57 -0.04 -23.19
CA ARG A 300 -6.48 1.33 -22.70
C ARG A 300 -5.47 1.49 -21.56
N ALA A 301 -5.35 0.50 -20.68
CA ALA A 301 -4.37 0.53 -19.60
C ALA A 301 -2.93 0.52 -20.14
N TYR A 302 -2.63 -0.28 -21.16
CA TYR A 302 -1.32 -0.28 -21.80
C TYR A 302 -0.99 1.05 -22.48
N VAL A 303 -1.96 1.69 -23.16
CA VAL A 303 -1.76 3.04 -23.72
C VAL A 303 -1.36 4.04 -22.63
N LEU A 304 -2.07 4.03 -21.49
CA LEU A 304 -1.74 4.91 -20.37
C LEU A 304 -0.39 4.59 -19.73
N LEU A 305 -0.01 3.32 -19.63
CA LEU A 305 1.29 2.91 -19.11
C LEU A 305 2.44 3.35 -20.03
N ASP A 306 2.24 3.26 -21.35
CA ASP A 306 3.23 3.67 -22.35
C ASP A 306 3.47 5.19 -22.32
N ASP A 307 2.45 5.98 -21.96
CA ASP A 307 2.55 7.45 -21.80
C ASP A 307 3.22 7.89 -20.47
N LEU A 308 3.35 6.98 -19.49
CA LEU A 308 3.92 7.27 -18.18
C LEU A 308 5.40 6.91 -18.11
N GLU A 309 6.25 7.87 -17.69
CA GLU A 309 7.68 7.62 -17.47
C GLU A 309 7.91 6.60 -16.35
N THR A 310 7.15 6.71 -15.25
CA THR A 310 7.21 5.80 -14.10
C THR A 310 5.82 5.51 -13.57
N PHE A 311 5.54 4.23 -13.32
CA PHE A 311 4.33 3.80 -12.63
C PHE A 311 4.66 2.57 -11.77
N ASN A 312 4.55 2.70 -10.45
CA ASN A 312 4.92 1.68 -9.49
C ASN A 312 3.84 1.21 -8.49
N PRO A 313 2.56 1.68 -8.52
CA PRO A 313 1.50 1.03 -7.74
C PRO A 313 1.35 -0.45 -8.10
N ALA A 314 1.53 -1.34 -7.12
CA ALA A 314 1.63 -2.77 -7.40
C ALA A 314 0.27 -3.40 -7.75
N PHE A 315 -0.83 -2.96 -7.12
CA PHE A 315 -2.15 -3.52 -7.43
C PHE A 315 -2.59 -3.30 -8.89
N PRO A 316 -2.56 -2.09 -9.48
CA PRO A 316 -2.95 -1.94 -10.87
C PRO A 316 -2.07 -2.76 -11.82
N LEU A 317 -0.75 -2.77 -11.60
CA LEU A 317 0.17 -3.59 -12.37
C LEU A 317 -0.15 -5.09 -12.28
N LEU A 318 -0.49 -5.60 -11.08
CA LEU A 318 -0.92 -6.98 -10.89
C LEU A 318 -2.16 -7.27 -11.72
N ILE A 319 -3.23 -6.48 -11.55
CA ILE A 319 -4.52 -6.78 -12.20
C ILE A 319 -4.43 -6.70 -13.72
N ILE A 320 -3.72 -5.69 -14.25
CA ILE A 320 -3.47 -5.56 -15.69
C ILE A 320 -2.57 -6.71 -16.18
N GLY A 321 -1.52 -7.03 -15.44
CA GLY A 321 -0.60 -8.12 -15.75
C GLY A 321 -1.28 -9.48 -15.79
N CYS A 322 -2.23 -9.75 -14.89
CA CYS A 322 -3.05 -10.97 -14.88
C CYS A 322 -3.88 -11.14 -16.17
N GLU A 323 -4.18 -10.06 -16.88
CA GLU A 323 -4.92 -10.09 -18.16
C GLU A 323 -4.00 -10.14 -19.39
N SER A 324 -2.69 -10.27 -19.19
CA SER A 324 -1.70 -10.37 -20.26
C SER A 324 -1.67 -11.78 -20.85
N ARG A 325 -2.64 -12.05 -21.73
CA ARG A 325 -2.89 -13.38 -22.32
C ARG A 325 -1.96 -13.76 -23.49
N THR A 326 -1.11 -12.85 -23.94
CA THR A 326 -0.13 -13.10 -25.00
C THR A 326 1.27 -12.76 -24.50
N ASP A 327 2.28 -13.40 -25.09
CA ASP A 327 3.68 -13.18 -24.72
C ASP A 327 4.09 -11.71 -24.94
N GLU A 328 3.56 -11.04 -25.97
CA GLU A 328 3.83 -9.63 -26.22
C GLU A 328 3.34 -8.74 -25.08
N LEU A 329 2.13 -9.01 -24.54
CA LEU A 329 1.61 -8.25 -23.40
C LEU A 329 2.39 -8.57 -22.13
N ARG A 330 2.76 -9.84 -21.92
CA ARG A 330 3.58 -10.28 -20.77
C ARG A 330 4.93 -9.57 -20.77
N ILE A 331 5.59 -9.45 -21.93
CA ILE A 331 6.85 -8.71 -22.07
C ILE A 331 6.64 -7.23 -21.73
N LYS A 332 5.61 -6.58 -22.29
CA LYS A 332 5.33 -5.16 -22.03
C LYS A 332 5.15 -4.85 -20.54
N ILE A 333 4.35 -5.63 -19.81
CA ILE A 333 4.15 -5.35 -18.38
C ILE A 333 5.42 -5.60 -17.56
N LEU A 334 6.23 -6.59 -17.94
CA LEU A 334 7.54 -6.83 -17.30
C LEU A 334 8.50 -5.66 -17.54
N GLU A 335 8.54 -5.10 -18.75
CA GLU A 335 9.35 -3.91 -19.06
C GLU A 335 8.92 -2.69 -18.23
N HIS A 336 7.61 -2.50 -18.05
CA HIS A 336 7.06 -1.45 -17.18
C HIS A 336 7.49 -1.65 -15.71
N ILE A 337 7.41 -2.87 -15.18
CA ILE A 337 7.87 -3.20 -13.82
C ILE A 337 9.38 -2.97 -13.69
N GLU A 338 10.18 -3.41 -14.67
CA GLU A 338 11.65 -3.22 -14.64
C GLU A 338 12.03 -1.73 -14.64
N ARG A 339 11.33 -0.91 -15.43
CA ARG A 339 11.52 0.55 -15.45
C ARG A 339 11.20 1.16 -14.08
N ALA A 340 10.09 0.74 -13.47
CA ALA A 340 9.71 1.18 -12.12
C ALA A 340 10.74 0.78 -11.05
N MET A 341 11.33 -0.41 -11.15
CA MET A 341 12.37 -0.91 -10.23
C MET A 341 13.67 -0.09 -10.31
N LYS A 342 14.02 0.47 -11.47
CA LYS A 342 15.19 1.35 -11.61
C LYS A 342 15.03 2.66 -10.84
N THR A 343 13.79 3.14 -10.72
CA THR A 343 13.46 4.41 -10.05
C THR A 343 13.08 4.25 -8.58
N SER A 344 12.63 3.06 -8.18
CA SER A 344 12.22 2.75 -6.82
C SER A 344 12.69 1.34 -6.46
N SER A 345 13.64 1.23 -5.53
CA SER A 345 14.21 -0.06 -5.09
C SER A 345 13.24 -0.82 -4.17
N LEU A 346 12.00 -1.01 -4.62
CA LEU A 346 10.95 -1.66 -3.86
C LEU A 346 11.01 -3.16 -4.10
N ARG A 347 11.27 -3.94 -3.05
CA ARG A 347 11.15 -5.40 -3.09
C ARG A 347 9.75 -5.84 -3.53
N SER A 348 8.71 -5.07 -3.21
CA SER A 348 7.34 -5.36 -3.62
C SER A 348 7.18 -5.48 -5.14
N LEU A 349 7.96 -4.75 -5.94
CA LEU A 349 7.92 -4.87 -7.41
C LEU A 349 8.59 -6.16 -7.91
N HIS A 350 9.66 -6.58 -7.26
CA HIS A 350 10.28 -7.87 -7.56
C HIS A 350 9.38 -9.04 -7.17
N GLU A 351 8.72 -8.94 -6.00
CA GLU A 351 7.70 -9.91 -5.59
C GLU A 351 6.51 -9.92 -6.55
N LEU A 352 6.04 -8.75 -6.99
CA LEU A 352 4.99 -8.62 -8.00
C LEU A 352 5.36 -9.33 -9.31
N GLN A 353 6.58 -9.14 -9.80
CA GLN A 353 7.07 -9.83 -10.99
C GLN A 353 6.99 -11.36 -10.84
N ASN A 354 7.46 -11.88 -9.71
CA ASN A 354 7.43 -13.31 -9.42
C ASN A 354 5.98 -13.83 -9.32
N ILE A 355 5.08 -13.08 -8.67
CA ILE A 355 3.66 -13.41 -8.55
C ILE A 355 3.00 -13.49 -9.93
N LEU A 356 3.22 -12.49 -10.80
CA LEU A 356 2.68 -12.48 -12.16
C LEU A 356 3.15 -13.69 -12.98
N GLN A 357 4.44 -13.99 -12.93
CA GLN A 357 4.99 -15.15 -13.64
C GLN A 357 4.40 -16.47 -13.12
N GLN A 358 4.22 -16.63 -11.80
CA GLN A 358 3.56 -17.81 -11.23
C GLN A 358 2.10 -17.92 -11.67
N ILE A 359 1.37 -16.81 -11.75
CA ILE A 359 -0.01 -16.78 -12.26
C ILE A 359 -0.06 -17.23 -13.73
N TRP A 360 0.83 -16.71 -14.57
CA TRP A 360 0.91 -17.09 -15.98
C TRP A 360 1.27 -18.56 -16.16
N VAL A 361 2.15 -19.12 -15.33
CA VAL A 361 2.44 -20.55 -15.33
C VAL A 361 1.18 -21.38 -15.04
N GLN A 362 0.31 -20.94 -14.12
CA GLN A 362 -0.96 -21.63 -13.90
C GLN A 362 -1.86 -21.58 -15.14
N ASP A 363 -1.94 -20.43 -15.81
CA ASP A 363 -2.72 -20.28 -17.04
C ASP A 363 -2.18 -21.16 -18.18
N ASP A 364 -0.87 -21.23 -18.34
CA ASP A 364 -0.22 -22.02 -19.40
C ASP A 364 -0.37 -23.53 -19.17
N LEU A 365 -0.50 -23.97 -17.91
CA LEU A 365 -0.79 -25.36 -17.56
C LEU A 365 -2.26 -25.74 -17.76
N ALA A 366 -3.18 -24.77 -17.77
CA ALA A 366 -4.62 -24.99 -17.92
C ALA A 366 -5.04 -25.00 -19.40
N LEU A 367 -4.63 -26.05 -20.12
CA LEU A 367 -4.83 -26.13 -21.59
C LEU A 367 -6.29 -26.33 -22.01
N ASP A 368 -7.06 -27.10 -21.24
CA ASP A 368 -8.41 -27.56 -21.64
C ASP A 368 -9.56 -26.88 -20.88
N TYR A 369 -9.26 -25.98 -19.94
CA TYR A 369 -10.27 -25.32 -19.11
C TYR A 369 -9.76 -23.97 -18.59
N GLU A 370 -10.68 -23.07 -18.26
CA GLU A 370 -10.33 -21.79 -17.67
C GLU A 370 -10.24 -21.91 -16.15
N LEU A 371 -9.12 -21.50 -15.58
CA LEU A 371 -8.94 -21.43 -14.14
C LEU A 371 -9.81 -20.31 -13.55
N ASP A 372 -10.49 -20.61 -12.46
CA ASP A 372 -11.19 -19.60 -11.69
C ASP A 372 -10.25 -18.45 -11.27
N TYR A 373 -10.60 -17.21 -11.62
CA TYR A 373 -9.71 -16.07 -11.45
C TYR A 373 -9.34 -15.83 -9.98
N VAL A 374 -10.32 -15.92 -9.07
CA VAL A 374 -10.11 -15.66 -7.64
C VAL A 374 -9.33 -16.81 -7.02
N ASN A 375 -9.69 -18.06 -7.32
CA ASN A 375 -8.96 -19.22 -6.79
C ASN A 375 -7.51 -19.26 -7.27
N LYS A 376 -7.24 -18.83 -8.51
CA LYS A 376 -5.87 -18.71 -9.03
C LYS A 376 -5.07 -17.69 -8.23
N LEU A 377 -5.64 -16.51 -7.98
CA LEU A 377 -5.02 -15.49 -7.12
C LEU A 377 -4.82 -16.02 -5.69
N ASP A 378 -5.83 -16.63 -5.09
CA ASP A 378 -5.77 -17.20 -3.73
C ASP A 378 -4.66 -18.24 -3.63
N ALA A 379 -4.55 -19.15 -4.60
CA ALA A 379 -3.56 -20.21 -4.61
C ALA A 379 -2.13 -19.67 -4.71
N VAL A 380 -1.88 -18.73 -5.63
CA VAL A 380 -0.55 -18.13 -5.79
C VAL A 380 -0.19 -17.29 -4.57
N LEU A 381 -1.08 -16.39 -4.13
CA LEU A 381 -0.77 -15.48 -3.04
C LEU A 381 -0.63 -16.20 -1.70
N SER A 382 -1.44 -17.23 -1.43
CA SER A 382 -1.32 -18.04 -0.21
C SER A 382 -0.07 -18.91 -0.16
N SER A 383 0.67 -19.06 -1.27
CA SER A 383 1.96 -19.77 -1.27
C SER A 383 3.10 -18.96 -0.63
N TYR A 384 2.92 -17.66 -0.45
CA TYR A 384 3.90 -16.79 0.18
C TYR A 384 3.81 -16.88 1.71
N GLN A 385 4.96 -17.04 2.37
CA GLN A 385 5.02 -17.14 3.83
C GLN A 385 4.62 -15.84 4.56
N ILE A 386 4.78 -14.71 3.90
CA ILE A 386 4.48 -13.37 4.42
C ILE A 386 3.42 -12.75 3.50
N ILE A 387 2.55 -11.92 4.07
CA ILE A 387 1.50 -11.22 3.32
C ILE A 387 2.17 -10.36 2.22
N PRO A 388 1.91 -10.64 0.93
CA PRO A 388 2.41 -9.81 -0.16
C PRO A 388 1.82 -8.40 -0.10
N CYS A 389 2.60 -7.41 -0.50
CA CYS A 389 2.18 -6.01 -0.40
C CYS A 389 1.84 -5.42 -1.78
N PHE A 390 0.63 -4.89 -1.92
CA PHE A 390 0.09 -4.39 -3.21
C PHE A 390 -0.25 -2.89 -3.21
N VAL A 391 0.40 -2.13 -2.34
CA VAL A 391 0.38 -0.65 -2.36
C VAL A 391 1.22 -0.06 -3.46
#